data_AF-A0A9W4WRQ7-F1
#
_entry.id   AF-A0A9W4WRQ7-F1
#
_cell.length_a   1.000
_cell.length_b   1.000
_cell.length_c   1.000
_cell.angle_alpha   90.00
_cell.angle_beta   90.00
_cell.angle_gamma   90.00
#
_symmetry.space_group_name_H-M   'P 1'
#
loop_
_entity.id
_entity.type
_entity.pdbx_description
1 polymer ?
#
loop_
_entity_poly.entity_id
_entity_poly.type
_entity_poly.pdbx_seq_one_letter_code
_entity_poly.pdbx_strand_id
1 'polypeptide(L)' 'IETVKQGNFQLLKFIGEKIMREAIDINNKRSIRKIVEYTLREAQDKEWDFNEFIIMGTWKPKKKISATIAL' A
#
# COMPACT_ATOMS: atom_id res chain seq x y z
N ILE A 1 18.44 -5.46 6.45
CA ILE A 1 17.05 -5.08 6.73
C ILE A 1 16.19 -6.25 6.28
N GLU A 2 15.69 -7.08 7.21
CA GLU A 2 14.69 -8.09 6.85
C GLU A 2 13.39 -7.32 6.62
N THR A 3 13.02 -7.10 5.36
CA THR A 3 11.70 -6.59 4.98
C THR A 3 10.70 -7.69 5.28
N VAL A 4 10.25 -7.74 6.54
CA VAL A 4 9.09 -8.55 6.94
C VAL A 4 7.95 -8.13 6.02
N LYS A 5 7.38 -9.09 5.28
CA LYS A 5 6.23 -8.92 4.38
C LYS A 5 4.96 -8.61 5.18
N GLN A 6 4.96 -7.51 5.90
CA GLN A 6 3.79 -7.01 6.60
C GLN A 6 3.67 -5.55 6.18
N GLY A 7 2.92 -5.34 5.11
CA GLY A 7 2.36 -4.05 4.70
C GLY A 7 0.84 -4.18 4.75
N ASN A 8 0.14 -3.24 5.36
CA ASN A 8 -1.32 -3.17 5.27
C ASN A 8 -1.66 -2.69 3.85
N PHE A 9 -2.54 -3.44 3.16
CA PHE A 9 -2.67 -3.44 1.70
C PHE A 9 -3.65 -2.38 1.17
N GLN A 10 -3.93 -1.28 1.85
CA GLN A 10 -5.03 -0.37 1.46
C GLN A 10 -4.92 0.18 0.03
N LEU A 11 -3.75 0.66 -0.38
CA LEU A 11 -3.52 1.08 -1.76
C LEU A 11 -3.71 -0.07 -2.77
N LEU A 12 -3.15 -1.25 -2.46
CA LEU A 12 -3.25 -2.43 -3.33
C LEU A 12 -4.69 -2.96 -3.40
N LYS A 13 -5.43 -2.88 -2.30
CA LYS A 13 -6.85 -3.23 -2.20
C LYS A 13 -7.67 -2.27 -3.05
N PHE A 14 -7.47 -0.96 -2.91
CA PHE A 14 -8.13 0.06 -3.72
C PHE A 14 -7.88 -0.16 -5.21
N ILE A 15 -6.61 -0.34 -5.62
CA ILE A 15 -6.24 -0.57 -7.01
C ILE A 15 -6.92 -1.86 -7.53
N GLY A 16 -6.82 -2.96 -6.78
CA GLY A 16 -7.38 -4.24 -7.16
C GLY A 16 -8.91 -4.21 -7.28
N GLU A 17 -9.61 -3.70 -6.27
CA GLU A 17 -11.07 -3.60 -6.26
C GLU A 17 -11.58 -2.73 -7.41
N LYS A 18 -10.92 -1.61 -7.68
CA LYS A 18 -11.32 -0.70 -8.76
C LYS A 18 -11.13 -1.32 -10.14
N ILE A 19 -9.97 -1.95 -10.38
CA ILE A 19 -9.72 -2.67 -11.63
C ILE A 19 -10.74 -3.79 -11.82
N MET A 20 -10.99 -4.61 -10.80
CA MET A 20 -11.96 -5.70 -10.89
C MET A 20 -13.35 -5.17 -11.21
N ARG A 21 -13.81 -4.14 -10.48
CA ARG A 21 -15.15 -3.56 -10.68
C ARG A 21 -15.32 -2.98 -12.08
N GLU A 22 -14.34 -2.22 -12.57
CA GLU A 22 -14.41 -1.61 -13.90
C GLU A 22 -14.26 -2.64 -15.02
N ALA A 23 -13.44 -3.68 -14.82
CA ALA A 23 -13.23 -4.72 -15.82
C ALA A 23 -14.46 -5.61 -16.01
N ILE A 24 -15.21 -5.90 -14.95
CA ILE A 24 -16.41 -6.76 -15.00
C ILE A 24 -17.70 -6.00 -15.33
N ASP A 25 -17.67 -4.66 -15.39
CA ASP A 25 -18.85 -3.86 -15.73
C ASP A 25 -19.32 -4.18 -17.15
N ILE A 26 -20.57 -4.61 -17.29
CA ILE A 26 -21.17 -5.03 -18.57
C ILE A 26 -21.22 -3.91 -19.61
N ASN A 27 -21.18 -2.65 -19.17
CA ASN A 27 -21.18 -1.47 -20.03
C ASN A 27 -19.76 -0.95 -20.31
N ASN A 28 -18.73 -1.63 -19.80
CA ASN A 28 -17.36 -1.19 -19.98
C ASN A 28 -16.92 -1.32 -21.45
N LYS A 29 -16.56 -0.18 -22.05
CA LYS A 29 -15.99 -0.09 -23.41
C LYS A 29 -14.47 0.09 -23.41
N ARG A 30 -13.85 0.21 -22.23
CA ARG A 30 -12.42 0.46 -22.06
C ARG A 30 -11.66 -0.86 -22.02
N SER A 31 -10.47 -0.88 -22.63
CA SER A 31 -9.55 -2.00 -22.48
C SER A 31 -9.02 -2.08 -21.04
N ILE A 32 -8.62 -3.27 -20.61
CA ILE A 32 -7.99 -3.49 -19.31
C ILE A 32 -6.80 -2.55 -19.09
N ARG A 33 -5.98 -2.33 -20.12
CA ARG A 33 -4.85 -1.38 -20.05
C ARG A 33 -5.30 0.03 -19.66
N LYS A 34 -6.37 0.55 -20.26
CA LYS A 34 -6.90 1.89 -19.92
C LYS A 34 -7.46 1.95 -18.51
N ILE A 35 -8.12 0.88 -18.06
CA ILE A 35 -8.64 0.77 -16.68
C ILE A 35 -7.50 0.83 -15.67
N VAL A 36 -6.42 0.08 -15.93
CA VAL A 36 -5.22 0.07 -15.09
C VAL A 36 -4.57 1.45 -15.08
N GLU A 37 -4.31 2.05 -16.25
CA GLU A 37 -3.70 3.38 -16.36
C GLU A 37 -4.50 4.45 -15.61
N TYR A 38 -5.83 4.43 -15.74
CA TYR A 38 -6.71 5.37 -15.05
C TYR A 38 -6.71 5.15 -13.53
N THR A 39 -6.82 3.89 -13.09
CA THR A 39 -6.81 3.52 -11.67
C THR A 39 -5.49 3.92 -11.00
N LEU A 40 -4.35 3.73 -11.68
CA LEU A 40 -3.05 4.11 -11.15
C LEU A 40 -2.90 5.64 -11.03
N ARG A 41 -3.40 6.40 -12.00
CA ARG A 41 -3.43 7.88 -11.91
C ARG A 41 -4.29 8.34 -10.75
N GLU A 42 -5.50 7.79 -10.60
CA GLU A 42 -6.37 8.14 -9.48
C GLU A 42 -5.75 7.78 -8.13
N ALA A 43 -5.09 6.63 -8.05
CA ALA A 43 -4.36 6.24 -6.85
C ALA A 43 -3.19 7.18 -6.56
N GLN A 44 -2.53 7.72 -7.58
CA GLN A 44 -1.44 8.69 -7.41
C GLN A 44 -1.95 10.05 -6.92
N ASP A 45 -3.10 10.51 -7.41
CA ASP A 45 -3.66 11.83 -7.11
C ASP A 45 -4.47 11.87 -5.80
N LYS A 46 -4.76 10.70 -5.21
CA LYS A 46 -5.50 10.58 -3.95
C LYS A 46 -4.58 10.91 -2.76
N GLU A 47 -5.08 11.68 -1.81
CA GLU A 47 -4.46 11.78 -0.48
C GLU A 47 -4.68 10.48 0.30
N TRP A 48 -3.58 9.86 0.70
CA TRP A 48 -3.59 8.65 1.51
C TRP A 48 -3.12 8.96 2.93
N ASP A 49 -3.68 8.24 3.92
CA ASP A 49 -3.10 8.24 5.25
C ASP A 49 -1.76 7.49 5.22
N PHE A 50 -0.67 8.22 5.42
CA PHE A 50 0.68 7.67 5.37
C PHE A 50 0.90 6.56 6.43
N ASN A 51 0.13 6.60 7.52
CA ASN A 51 0.15 5.57 8.56
C ASN A 51 -0.35 4.21 8.06
N GLU A 52 -1.09 4.16 6.95
CA GLU A 52 -1.51 2.90 6.33
C GLU A 52 -0.37 2.19 5.59
N PHE A 53 0.66 2.93 5.17
CA PHE A 53 1.84 2.37 4.50
C PHE A 53 2.97 2.04 5.47
N ILE A 54 3.09 2.84 6.54
CA ILE A 54 4.07 2.61 7.59
C ILE A 54 3.51 1.56 8.55
N ILE A 55 3.78 0.28 8.28
CA ILE A 55 3.82 -0.67 9.38
C ILE A 55 5.03 -0.30 10.21
N MET A 56 4.79 0.29 11.39
CA MET A 56 5.79 0.39 12.44
C MET A 56 6.17 -1.02 12.86
N GLY A 57 7.04 -1.65 12.07
CA GLY A 57 7.75 -2.84 12.51
C GLY A 57 8.50 -2.44 13.76
N THR A 58 8.17 -3.03 14.90
CA THR A 58 8.95 -2.84 16.12
C THR A 58 10.35 -3.32 15.79
N TRP A 59 11.29 -2.39 15.60
CA TRP A 59 12.67 -2.75 15.33
C TRP A 59 13.18 -3.48 16.55
N LYS A 60 13.29 -4.81 16.47
CA LYS A 60 13.95 -5.61 17.48
C LYS A 60 15.44 -5.65 17.12
N PRO A 61 16.30 -4.98 17.90
CA PRO A 61 17.74 -5.13 17.69
C PRO A 61 18.12 -6.60 17.84
N LYS A 62 18.91 -7.14 16.90
CA LYS A 62 19.48 -8.50 17.03
C LYS A 62 20.42 -8.63 18.24
N LYS A 63 20.85 -7.52 18.85
CA LYS A 63 21.75 -7.48 20.00
C LYS A 63 21.24 -6.44 21.01
N LYS A 64 21.07 -6.80 22.28
CA LYS A 64 20.74 -5.83 23.34
C LYS A 64 21.77 -4.69 23.30
N ILE A 65 21.34 -3.49 22.93
CA ILE A 65 22.10 -2.27 23.18
C ILE A 65 21.52 -1.72 24.48
N SER A 66 22.21 -1.93 25.59
CA SER A 66 21.93 -1.23 26.84
C SER A 66 22.44 0.21 26.67
N ALA A 67 21.57 1.13 26.25
CA ALA A 67 21.85 2.54 26.39
C ALA A 67 21.39 2.97 27.79
N THR A 68 22.33 3.05 28.72
CA THR A 68 22.11 3.78 29.98
C THR A 68 22.14 5.26 29.64
N ILE A 69 20.98 5.91 29.61
CA ILE A 69 20.93 7.37 29.67
C ILE A 69 20.99 7.72 31.16
N ALA A 70 22.14 8.22 31.61
CA ALA A 70 22.24 8.88 32.91
C ALA A 70 21.62 10.28 32.77
N LEU A 71 20.68 10.59 33.68
CA LEU A 71 20.03 11.88 33.84
C LEU A 71 20.93 12.85 34.62
#